data_AF-A0A497F860-F1
#
_entry.id   AF-A0A497F860-F1
#
_cell.length_a   1.000
_cell.length_b   1.000
_cell.length_c   1.000
_cell.angle_alpha   90.00
_cell.angle_beta   90.00
_cell.angle_gamma   90.00
#
_symmetry.space_group_name_H-M   'P 1'
#
loop_
_entity.id
_entity.type
_entity.pdbx_description
1 polymer ?
#
loop_
_entity_poly.entity_id
_entity_poly.type
_entity_poly.pdbx_seq_one_letter_code
_entity_poly.pdbx_strand_id
1 'polypeptide(L)'
;MSRVDIPPKILQKFREMFPNKSTSWIRRCIARLPDVVEGKVRGVWFVRGNAKLGDAYSQYIVKYIAGKYMCSCMERERPYHSRRRKELCTHVGAVILYRLLKGETICETEVSS
;
A
#
# COMPACT_ATOMS: atom_id res chain seq x y z
N MET A 1 -3.38 -2.12 -18.79
CA MET A 1 -3.26 -2.54 -17.37
C MET A 1 -3.70 -3.98 -17.31
N SER A 2 -2.78 -4.91 -17.09
CA SER A 2 -3.10 -6.32 -16.90
C SER A 2 -3.95 -6.46 -15.65
N ARG A 3 -5.07 -7.19 -15.72
CA ARG A 3 -5.84 -7.52 -14.52
C ARG A 3 -4.97 -8.40 -13.63
N VAL A 4 -4.75 -7.99 -12.38
CA VAL A 4 -4.21 -8.88 -11.36
C VAL A 4 -5.38 -9.67 -10.82
N ASP A 5 -5.31 -10.99 -10.93
CA ASP A 5 -6.27 -11.87 -10.28
C ASP A 5 -5.96 -11.89 -8.77
N ILE A 6 -6.96 -11.53 -7.97
CA ILE A 6 -6.86 -11.51 -6.51
C ILE A 6 -7.82 -12.58 -6.00
N PRO A 7 -7.32 -13.67 -5.41
CA PRO A 7 -8.17 -14.71 -4.86
C PRO A 7 -9.18 -14.12 -3.85
N PRO A 8 -10.46 -14.51 -3.87
CA PRO A 8 -11.49 -13.95 -2.99
C PRO A 8 -11.12 -13.99 -1.51
N LYS A 9 -10.49 -15.09 -1.05
CA LYS A 9 -10.01 -15.26 0.32
C LYS A 9 -8.95 -14.22 0.72
N ILE A 10 -8.03 -13.89 -0.19
CA ILE A 10 -6.99 -12.87 0.05
C ILE A 10 -7.63 -11.48 0.10
N LEU A 11 -8.56 -11.20 -0.81
CA LEU A 11 -9.27 -9.93 -0.82
C LEU A 11 -10.14 -9.74 0.44
N GLN A 12 -10.79 -10.81 0.91
CA GLN A 12 -11.54 -10.81 2.16
C GLN A 12 -10.63 -10.52 3.36
N LYS A 13 -9.52 -11.27 3.50
CA LYS A 13 -8.52 -11.03 4.55
C LYS A 13 -8.01 -9.59 4.53
N PHE A 14 -7.72 -9.05 3.35
CA PHE A 14 -7.29 -7.65 3.21
C PHE A 14 -8.36 -6.66 3.70
N ARG A 15 -9.65 -6.91 3.44
CA ARG A 15 -10.74 -6.06 3.96
C ARG A 15 -10.85 -6.16 5.48
N GLU A 16 -10.72 -7.35 6.04
CA GLU A 16 -10.77 -7.60 7.49
C GLU A 16 -9.63 -6.92 8.25
N MET A 17 -8.45 -6.79 7.62
CA MET A 17 -7.32 -6.02 8.18
C MET A 17 -7.58 -4.50 8.22
N PHE A 18 -8.55 -4.00 7.45
CA PHE A 18 -8.83 -2.57 7.28
C PHE A 18 -10.33 -2.25 7.40
N PRO A 19 -11.00 -2.62 8.51
CA PRO A 19 -12.46 -2.54 8.62
C PRO A 19 -12.98 -1.09 8.53
N ASN A 20 -12.15 -0.12 8.93
CA ASN A 20 -12.50 1.30 8.93
C ASN A 20 -12.16 2.03 7.61
N LYS A 21 -11.60 1.33 6.60
CA LYS A 21 -11.24 1.95 5.32
C LYS A 21 -12.37 1.82 4.31
N SER A 22 -12.59 2.90 3.56
CA SER A 22 -13.64 2.96 2.54
C SER A 22 -13.39 2.01 1.37
N THR A 23 -14.45 1.66 0.66
CA THR A 23 -14.38 0.90 -0.61
C THR A 23 -13.49 1.57 -1.65
N SER A 24 -13.48 2.90 -1.70
CA SER A 24 -12.61 3.68 -2.59
C SER A 24 -11.13 3.56 -2.22
N TRP A 25 -10.79 3.44 -0.94
CA TRP A 25 -9.42 3.18 -0.49
C TRP A 25 -8.98 1.78 -0.93
N ILE A 26 -9.82 0.75 -0.73
CA ILE A 26 -9.54 -0.63 -1.17
C ILE A 26 -9.35 -0.69 -2.70
N ARG A 27 -10.26 -0.08 -3.47
CA ARG A 27 -10.18 -0.03 -4.95
C ARG A 27 -8.87 0.59 -5.44
N ARG A 28 -8.41 1.67 -4.79
CA ARG A 28 -7.15 2.32 -5.13
C ARG A 28 -5.94 1.45 -4.79
N CYS A 29 -5.97 0.67 -3.70
CA CYS A 29 -4.90 -0.29 -3.41
C CYS A 29 -4.80 -1.36 -4.50
N ILE A 30 -5.95 -1.92 -4.91
CA ILE A 30 -6.02 -2.91 -6.01
C ILE A 30 -5.51 -2.31 -7.32
N ALA A 31 -5.95 -1.10 -7.66
CA ALA A 31 -5.55 -0.43 -8.91
C ALA A 31 -4.04 -0.15 -9.00
N ARG A 32 -3.36 -0.06 -7.85
CA ARG A 32 -1.90 0.17 -7.74
C ARG A 32 -1.09 -1.11 -7.67
N LEU A 33 -1.74 -2.25 -7.45
CA LEU A 33 -1.07 -3.53 -7.28
C LEU A 33 -0.15 -3.91 -8.46
N PRO A 34 -0.51 -3.69 -9.74
CA PRO A 34 0.39 -3.96 -10.87
C PRO A 34 1.66 -3.10 -10.87
N ASP A 35 1.63 -1.97 -10.16
CA ASP A 35 2.71 -0.98 -10.10
C ASP A 35 3.67 -1.23 -8.93
N VAL A 36 3.43 -2.27 -8.11
CA VAL A 36 4.29 -2.65 -6.97
C VAL A 36 5.43 -3.54 -7.45
N VAL A 37 6.66 -3.15 -7.12
CA VAL A 37 7.88 -3.90 -7.39
C VAL A 37 8.65 -4.05 -6.09
N GLU A 38 9.03 -5.28 -5.78
CA GLU A 38 9.90 -5.57 -4.63
C GLU A 38 11.33 -5.11 -4.90
N GLY A 39 11.90 -4.36 -3.96
CA GLY A 39 13.27 -3.88 -4.04
C GLY A 39 14.29 -4.97 -3.73
N LYS A 40 15.57 -4.71 -4.05
CA LYS A 40 16.68 -5.62 -3.69
C LYS A 40 16.92 -5.74 -2.18
N VAL A 41 16.51 -4.71 -1.43
CA VAL A 41 16.61 -4.69 0.03
C VAL A 41 15.29 -5.21 0.61
N ARG A 42 15.39 -6.21 1.48
CA ARG A 42 14.21 -6.78 2.16
C ARG A 42 13.44 -5.69 2.91
N GLY A 43 12.11 -5.75 2.82
CA GLY A 43 11.25 -4.76 3.46
C GLY A 43 11.16 -3.43 2.71
N VAL A 44 11.62 -3.37 1.45
CA VAL A 44 11.52 -2.18 0.60
C VAL A 44 10.77 -2.53 -0.69
N TRP A 45 9.77 -1.72 -1.03
CA TRP A 45 9.01 -1.82 -2.26
C TRP A 45 8.96 -0.47 -2.96
N PHE A 46 8.98 -0.51 -4.29
CA PHE A 46 8.74 0.63 -5.15
C PHE A 46 7.33 0.55 -5.71
N VAL A 47 6.62 1.66 -5.69
CA VAL A 47 5.28 1.76 -6.27
C VAL A 47 5.34 2.84 -7.35
N ARG A 48 5.14 2.45 -8.61
CA ARG A 48 5.06 3.44 -9.70
C ARG A 48 3.86 4.36 -9.46
N GLY A 49 4.08 5.65 -9.63
CA GLY A 49 3.05 6.66 -9.48
C GLY A 49 2.08 6.65 -10.66
N ASN A 50 0.82 6.91 -10.36
CA ASN A 50 -0.29 6.91 -11.30
C ASN A 50 -1.11 8.20 -11.14
N ALA A 51 -0.93 9.14 -12.07
CA ALA A 51 -1.64 10.42 -12.07
C ALA A 51 -3.17 10.27 -12.08
N LYS A 52 -3.71 9.19 -12.69
CA LYS A 52 -5.15 8.90 -12.68
C LYS A 52 -5.69 8.57 -11.28
N LEU A 53 -4.81 8.22 -10.33
CA LEU A 53 -5.13 7.94 -8.93
C LEU A 53 -4.73 9.10 -7.98
N GLY A 54 -4.32 10.25 -8.54
CA GLY A 54 -3.98 11.46 -7.79
C GLY A 54 -2.52 11.54 -7.31
N ASP A 55 -1.61 10.82 -7.97
CA ASP A 55 -0.18 10.90 -7.67
C ASP A 55 0.48 12.08 -8.36
N ALA A 56 1.31 12.79 -7.59
CA ALA A 56 2.12 13.90 -8.07
C ALA A 56 3.53 13.47 -8.49
N TYR A 57 3.96 12.26 -8.15
CA TYR A 57 5.32 11.77 -8.40
C TYR A 57 5.27 10.47 -9.20
N SER A 58 6.29 10.22 -10.02
CA SER A 58 6.40 9.04 -10.86
C SER A 58 6.72 7.75 -10.09
N GLN A 59 7.18 7.85 -8.85
CA GLN A 59 7.53 6.72 -8.00
C GLN A 59 7.41 7.07 -6.52
N TYR A 60 6.99 6.08 -5.73
CA TYR A 60 6.97 6.10 -4.28
C TYR A 60 7.76 4.92 -3.72
N ILE A 61 8.36 5.14 -2.55
CA ILE A 61 9.10 4.10 -1.83
C ILE A 61 8.30 3.76 -0.58
N VAL A 62 8.01 2.48 -0.39
CA VAL A 62 7.43 1.93 0.83
C VAL A 62 8.51 1.11 1.53
N LYS A 63 8.74 1.42 2.80
CA LYS A 63 9.67 0.68 3.67
C LYS A 63 8.90 0.09 4.82
N TYR A 64 9.27 -1.10 5.25
CA TYR A 64 8.82 -1.71 6.48
C TYR A 64 10.02 -1.83 7.43
N ILE A 65 10.02 -1.02 8.48
CA ILE A 65 11.15 -0.87 9.41
C ILE A 65 10.60 -0.95 10.83
N ALA A 66 11.16 -1.83 11.64
CA ALA A 66 10.85 -1.96 13.08
C ALA A 66 9.33 -2.02 13.37
N GLY A 67 8.58 -2.85 12.64
CA GLY A 67 7.15 -3.01 12.86
C GLY A 67 6.25 -2.04 12.10
N LYS A 68 6.81 -1.02 11.42
CA LYS A 68 6.02 0.09 10.86
C LYS A 68 6.26 0.27 9.38
N TYR A 69 5.19 0.57 8.66
CA TYR A 69 5.28 1.00 7.27
C TYR A 69 5.53 2.51 7.17
N MET A 70 6.43 2.87 6.27
CA MET A 70 6.73 4.25 5.91
C MET A 70 6.63 4.38 4.41
N CYS A 71 5.84 5.34 3.92
CA CYS A 71 5.77 5.67 2.51
C CYS A 71 6.32 7.08 2.26
N SER A 72 7.11 7.27 1.20
CA SER A 72 7.62 8.59 0.80
C SER A 72 6.51 9.58 0.44
N CYS A 73 5.26 9.10 0.19
CA CYS A 73 4.11 10.00 0.01
C CYS A 73 3.67 10.70 1.30
N MET A 74 4.16 10.25 2.45
CA MET A 74 3.91 10.80 3.79
C MET A 74 5.07 11.69 4.27
N GLU A 75 6.01 12.05 3.39
CA GLU A 75 7.08 12.99 3.73
C GLU A 75 6.53 14.42 3.93
N ARG A 76 7.21 15.19 4.78
CA ARG A 76 6.76 16.52 5.26
C ARG A 76 6.60 17.53 4.13
N GLU A 77 7.41 17.36 3.10
CA GLU A 77 7.52 18.21 1.92
C GLU A 77 6.39 17.94 0.90
N ARG A 78 5.48 17.00 1.18
CA ARG A 78 4.41 16.58 0.26
C ARG A 78 3.10 17.35 0.54
N PRO A 79 2.32 17.73 -0.51
CA PRO A 79 0.98 18.29 -0.33
C PRO A 79 0.05 17.36 0.48
N TYR A 80 -0.81 17.92 1.34
CA TYR A 80 -1.76 17.20 2.22
C TYR A 80 -1.12 16.26 3.26
N HIS A 81 0.16 16.45 3.52
CA HIS A 81 0.94 15.63 4.43
C HIS A 81 0.32 15.50 5.83
N SER A 82 -0.22 16.57 6.43
CA SER A 82 -0.87 16.53 7.75
C SER A 82 -2.10 15.59 7.83
N ARG A 83 -2.83 15.42 6.72
CA ARG A 83 -3.99 14.52 6.61
C ARG A 83 -3.57 13.07 6.32
N ARG A 84 -2.49 12.89 5.55
CA ARG A 84 -1.95 11.59 5.14
C ARG A 84 -1.01 10.97 6.17
N ARG A 85 -0.51 11.74 7.14
CA ARG A 85 0.36 11.25 8.23
C ARG A 85 -0.39 10.47 9.32
N LYS A 86 -1.73 10.57 9.36
CA LYS A 86 -2.59 9.94 10.37
C LYS A 86 -3.24 8.64 9.87
N GLU A 87 -3.00 8.25 8.63
CA GLU A 87 -3.67 7.11 8.00
C GLU A 87 -2.76 6.39 7.01
N LEU A 88 -2.74 5.05 7.06
CA LEU A 88 -2.16 4.21 6.02
C LEU A 88 -2.63 4.64 4.62
N CYS A 89 -1.67 5.03 3.78
CA CYS A 89 -1.94 5.45 2.41
C CYS A 89 -2.18 4.23 1.51
N THR A 90 -2.78 4.47 0.34
CA THR A 90 -3.05 3.39 -0.61
C THR A 90 -1.80 2.79 -1.26
N HIS A 91 -0.64 3.45 -1.18
CA HIS A 91 0.64 2.84 -1.58
C HIS A 91 1.03 1.73 -0.61
N VAL A 92 0.94 2.00 0.70
CA VAL A 92 1.19 0.96 1.71
C VAL A 92 0.15 -0.15 1.62
N GLY A 93 -1.13 0.20 1.45
CA GLY A 93 -2.18 -0.80 1.24
C GLY A 93 -1.94 -1.70 0.03
N ALA A 94 -1.44 -1.15 -1.08
CA ALA A 94 -1.06 -1.94 -2.25
C ALA A 94 0.11 -2.90 -1.95
N VAL A 95 1.11 -2.45 -1.19
CA VAL A 95 2.24 -3.30 -0.76
C VAL A 95 1.78 -4.41 0.17
N ILE A 96 0.93 -4.12 1.15
CA ILE A 96 0.37 -5.15 2.04
C ILE A 96 -0.39 -6.21 1.23
N LEU A 97 -1.23 -5.78 0.28
CA LEU A 97 -1.94 -6.70 -0.60
C LEU A 97 -1.00 -7.53 -1.48
N TYR A 98 0.07 -6.93 -2.01
CA TYR A 98 1.11 -7.63 -2.76
C TYR A 98 1.77 -8.72 -1.91
N ARG A 99 2.15 -8.41 -0.66
CA ARG A 99 2.74 -9.36 0.28
C ARG A 99 1.79 -10.52 0.59
N LEU A 100 0.50 -10.24 0.81
CA LEU A 100 -0.52 -11.29 1.00
C LEU A 100 -0.62 -12.23 -0.21
N LEU A 101 -0.54 -11.70 -1.44
CA LEU A 101 -0.57 -12.49 -2.67
C LEU A 101 0.70 -13.34 -2.85
N LYS A 102 1.83 -12.91 -2.30
CA LYS A 102 3.07 -13.70 -2.21
C LYS A 102 3.01 -14.80 -1.14
N GLY A 103 1.92 -14.89 -0.37
CA GLY A 103 1.76 -15.85 0.71
C GLY A 103 2.43 -15.42 2.02
N GLU A 104 2.82 -14.16 2.14
CA GLU A 104 3.41 -13.66 3.38
C GLU A 104 2.36 -13.55 4.50
N THR A 105 2.79 -13.87 5.72
CA THR A 105 1.99 -13.64 6.91
C THR A 105 2.23 -12.21 7.39
N ILE A 106 1.14 -11.44 7.49
CA ILE A 106 1.14 -10.07 7.98
C ILE A 106 0.55 -10.07 9.38
N CYS A 107 1.30 -9.60 10.37
CA CYS A 107 0.82 -9.48 11.75
C CYS A 107 -0.05 -8.22 11.93
N GLU A 108 -1.05 -8.28 12.81
CA GLU A 108 -1.96 -7.14 13.08
C GLU A 108 -1.22 -5.88 13.55
N THR A 109 -0.11 -6.05 14.27
CA THR A 109 0.76 -4.95 14.72
C THR A 109 1.38 -4.16 13.58
N GLU A 110 1.51 -4.74 12.38
CA GLU A 110 2.04 -4.05 11.19
C GLU A 110 1.04 -3.07 10.57
N VAL A 111 -0.24 -3.21 10.89
CA VAL A 111 -1.37 -2.60 10.18
C VAL A 111 -1.99 -1.42 10.96
N SER A 112 -1.64 -1.27 12.23
CA SER A 112 -2.23 -0.29 13.15
C SER A 112 -1.51 1.07 13.17
N SER A 113 -0.70 1.39 12.15
CA SER A 113 0.07 2.64 12.06
C SER A 113 -0.69 3.82 11.46
#